data_AF-A0A9N8DFV7-F1
#
_entry.id   AF-A0A9N8DFV7-F1
#
_cell.length_a   1.000
_cell.length_b   1.000
_cell.length_c   1.000
_cell.angle_alpha   90.00
_cell.angle_beta   90.00
_cell.angle_gamma   90.00
#
_symmetry.space_group_name_H-M   'P 1'
#
loop_
_entity.id
_entity.type
_entity.pdbx_description
1 polymer ?
#
loop_
_entity_poly.entity_id
_entity_poly.type
_entity_poly.pdbx_seq_one_letter_code
_entity_poly.pdbx_strand_id
1 'polypeptide(L)'
;MMRSAFIQISIAAAALWLGFLCLTNRDEGASWNQSGYNVARATETADDRMIVVSCVGDSITAGGGASAPNMTYVSQLSRALGAGFNVTGYGVSSTTMLKHGLCSKDTTHCEGLCAYWNTTAYQRVIASQPDVITIMLGTNDAKGCNWWGPPNGSPSGVAYHAAYVDMVKIFQSLPSKPRVYLVIPPPLVNPPTHPDDPPVWNMSKQVLNEIIPKELPKLLVETGAAGVIDVWTALGGTDGYEQPSMTADGCHPKDPAAAIIAQAIAEAIQKDQGGKTAAD
;
A
#
# COMPACT_ATOMS: atom_id res chain seq x y z
N MET A 1 -44.48 -39.14 15.15
CA MET A 1 -45.57 -38.59 14.33
C MET A 1 -45.05 -37.34 13.63
N MET A 2 -45.08 -37.35 12.29
CA MET A 2 -45.19 -36.24 11.30
C MET A 2 -44.59 -34.86 11.63
N ARG A 3 -43.91 -34.11 10.75
CA ARG A 3 -43.69 -34.17 9.29
C ARG A 3 -42.61 -33.12 8.94
N SER A 4 -41.83 -33.40 7.90
CA SER A 4 -40.89 -32.51 7.21
C SER A 4 -41.57 -31.36 6.47
N ALA A 5 -40.84 -30.27 6.20
CA ALA A 5 -41.08 -29.39 5.05
C ALA A 5 -39.76 -28.84 4.51
N PHE A 6 -39.35 -29.37 3.37
CA PHE A 6 -38.32 -28.84 2.48
C PHE A 6 -38.89 -27.65 1.70
N ILE A 7 -38.08 -26.62 1.44
CA ILE A 7 -38.35 -25.61 0.41
C ILE A 7 -37.23 -25.70 -0.63
N GLN A 8 -37.57 -26.22 -1.81
CA GLN A 8 -36.82 -26.07 -3.06
C GLN A 8 -37.20 -24.72 -3.67
N ILE A 9 -36.21 -23.98 -4.16
CA ILE A 9 -36.45 -22.89 -5.14
C ILE A 9 -35.71 -23.28 -6.42
N SER A 10 -36.50 -23.44 -7.47
CA SER A 10 -36.10 -23.88 -8.80
C SER A 10 -35.48 -22.75 -9.63
N ILE A 11 -34.50 -23.14 -10.44
CA ILE A 11 -33.87 -22.37 -11.52
C ILE A 11 -34.83 -22.31 -12.71
N ALA A 12 -34.98 -21.14 -13.35
CA ALA A 12 -35.55 -21.02 -14.68
C ALA A 12 -34.74 -19.99 -15.51
N ALA A 13 -34.11 -20.50 -16.56
CA ALA A 13 -33.44 -19.73 -17.61
C ALA A 13 -34.47 -19.32 -18.68
N ALA A 14 -34.32 -18.12 -19.24
CA ALA A 14 -35.04 -17.70 -20.43
C ALA A 14 -34.04 -17.20 -21.48
N ALA A 15 -33.87 -18.00 -22.53
CA ALA A 15 -33.24 -17.63 -23.79
C ALA A 15 -34.35 -17.34 -24.80
N LEU A 16 -34.32 -16.19 -25.45
CA LEU A 16 -35.17 -15.89 -26.61
C LEU A 16 -34.30 -15.47 -27.78
N TRP A 17 -34.26 -16.38 -28.75
CA TRP A 17 -33.87 -16.20 -30.14
C TRP A 17 -34.94 -15.38 -30.87
N LEU A 18 -34.52 -14.43 -31.71
CA LEU A 18 -35.26 -14.05 -32.93
C LEU A 18 -34.22 -13.64 -33.99
N GLY A 19 -34.09 -14.48 -35.01
CA GLY A 19 -33.44 -14.15 -36.26
C GLY A 19 -34.42 -13.46 -37.22
N PHE A 20 -33.89 -12.64 -38.12
CA PHE A 20 -34.54 -12.34 -39.39
C PHE A 20 -33.46 -12.26 -40.47
N LEU A 21 -33.66 -13.03 -41.54
CA LEU A 21 -32.79 -13.16 -42.70
C LEU A 21 -33.48 -12.49 -43.90
N CYS A 22 -32.63 -11.88 -44.75
CA CYS A 22 -32.80 -11.60 -46.18
C CYS A 22 -33.85 -10.58 -46.64
N LEU A 23 -33.37 -9.58 -47.40
CA LEU A 23 -33.67 -9.47 -48.82
C LEU A 23 -32.55 -8.70 -49.54
N THR A 24 -32.15 -9.26 -50.68
CA THR A 24 -31.14 -8.81 -51.63
C THR A 24 -31.62 -7.62 -52.45
N ASN A 25 -30.71 -6.73 -52.84
CA ASN A 25 -30.74 -6.11 -54.17
C ASN A 25 -29.31 -5.85 -54.66
N ARG A 26 -28.98 -6.44 -55.81
CA ARG A 26 -27.92 -5.97 -56.71
C ARG A 26 -28.46 -4.74 -57.44
N ASP A 27 -27.62 -3.74 -57.67
CA ASP A 27 -27.42 -3.21 -59.02
C ASP A 27 -26.08 -2.45 -59.10
N GLU A 28 -25.65 -2.27 -60.35
CA GLU A 28 -24.28 -2.20 -60.82
C GLU A 28 -23.64 -0.80 -60.74
N GLY A 29 -22.29 -0.80 -60.69
CA GLY A 29 -21.49 0.07 -61.55
C GLY A 29 -21.27 1.53 -61.16
N ALA A 30 -20.20 1.79 -60.40
CA ALA A 30 -19.36 2.98 -60.60
C ALA A 30 -17.97 2.78 -59.98
N SER A 31 -16.95 2.65 -60.82
CA SER A 31 -15.56 2.71 -60.39
C SER A 31 -15.18 4.14 -60.06
N TRP A 32 -14.75 4.38 -58.82
CA TRP A 32 -14.00 5.58 -58.47
C TRP A 32 -12.79 5.19 -57.61
N ASN A 33 -11.65 5.38 -58.27
CA ASN A 33 -10.29 5.65 -57.80
C ASN A 33 -9.99 5.51 -56.29
N GLN A 34 -9.01 4.65 -55.99
CA GLN A 34 -8.28 4.59 -54.73
C GLN A 34 -7.66 5.95 -54.40
N SER A 35 -8.18 6.62 -53.38
CA SER A 35 -7.40 7.57 -52.57
C SER A 35 -7.40 7.05 -51.14
N GLY A 36 -6.21 6.66 -50.68
CA GLY A 36 -5.99 6.11 -49.36
C GLY A 36 -6.37 7.10 -48.28
N TYR A 37 -7.53 6.89 -47.66
CA TYR A 37 -7.75 7.32 -46.30
C TYR A 37 -7.25 6.20 -45.39
N ASN A 38 -5.98 6.31 -45.03
CA ASN A 38 -5.47 5.67 -43.82
C ASN A 38 -6.32 6.19 -42.66
N VAL A 39 -7.29 5.39 -42.23
CA VAL A 39 -7.89 5.57 -40.90
C VAL A 39 -6.80 5.13 -39.94
N ALA A 40 -5.91 6.07 -39.62
CA ALA A 40 -4.99 5.92 -38.51
C ALA A 40 -5.83 5.51 -37.32
N ARG A 41 -5.60 4.28 -36.85
CA ARG A 41 -6.12 3.79 -35.58
C ARG A 41 -5.70 4.85 -34.57
N ALA A 42 -6.65 5.62 -34.05
CA ALA A 42 -6.37 6.60 -33.02
C ALA A 42 -5.65 5.83 -31.91
N THR A 43 -4.36 6.10 -31.77
CA THR A 43 -3.59 5.73 -30.60
C THR A 43 -4.35 6.37 -29.44
N GLU A 44 -4.87 5.52 -28.56
CA GLU A 44 -5.47 5.89 -27.29
C GLU A 44 -4.60 6.99 -26.69
N THR A 45 -5.15 8.20 -26.62
CA THR A 45 -4.47 9.37 -26.07
C THR A 45 -4.02 9.04 -24.66
N ALA A 46 -2.80 9.48 -24.30
CA ALA A 46 -2.28 9.40 -22.93
C ALA A 46 -3.40 9.71 -21.94
N ASP A 47 -3.67 8.77 -21.05
CA ASP A 47 -4.77 8.80 -20.10
C ASP A 47 -4.67 10.08 -19.27
N ASP A 48 -5.57 11.02 -19.55
CA ASP A 48 -5.64 12.35 -18.89
C ASP A 48 -6.13 12.24 -17.44
N ARG A 49 -6.35 11.00 -16.95
CA ARG A 49 -6.71 10.74 -15.56
C ARG A 49 -5.48 10.77 -14.66
N MET A 50 -5.64 11.36 -13.49
CA MET A 50 -4.60 11.35 -12.45
C MET A 50 -4.29 9.92 -11.99
N ILE A 51 -3.00 9.64 -11.77
CA ILE A 51 -2.53 8.39 -11.17
C ILE A 51 -2.92 8.36 -9.70
N VAL A 52 -3.69 7.35 -9.29
CA VAL A 52 -4.16 7.20 -7.91
C VAL A 52 -3.10 6.48 -7.09
N VAL A 53 -2.52 7.18 -6.11
CA VAL A 53 -1.52 6.65 -5.18
C VAL A 53 -2.15 6.48 -3.80
N SER A 54 -2.17 5.25 -3.30
CA SER A 54 -2.69 4.91 -1.98
C SER A 54 -1.55 4.54 -1.03
N CYS A 55 -1.30 5.39 -0.03
CA CYS A 55 -0.29 5.13 0.99
C CYS A 55 -0.91 4.37 2.17
N VAL A 56 -0.56 3.11 2.33
CA VAL A 56 -0.99 2.22 3.42
C VAL A 56 0.03 2.28 4.55
N GLY A 57 -0.43 2.43 5.78
CA GLY A 57 0.45 2.37 6.93
C GLY A 57 -0.22 2.66 8.26
N ASP A 58 0.59 2.96 9.26
CA ASP A 58 0.17 3.15 10.63
C ASP A 58 0.10 4.65 11.02
N SER A 59 0.46 4.99 12.26
CA SER A 59 0.51 6.37 12.76
C SER A 59 1.48 7.25 11.97
N ILE A 60 2.54 6.68 11.38
CA ILE A 60 3.47 7.45 10.56
C ILE A 60 2.77 7.95 9.29
N THR A 61 1.97 7.09 8.66
CA THR A 61 1.11 7.45 7.51
C THR A 61 -0.05 8.35 7.90
N ALA A 62 -0.56 8.22 9.13
CA ALA A 62 -1.57 9.13 9.67
C ALA A 62 -0.99 10.51 10.07
N GLY A 63 0.33 10.68 10.08
CA GLY A 63 1.00 11.96 10.36
C GLY A 63 1.38 12.20 11.82
N GLY A 64 1.56 11.16 12.65
CA GLY A 64 1.72 11.26 14.11
C GLY A 64 2.88 12.11 14.65
N GLY A 65 3.86 12.49 13.82
CA GLY A 65 4.97 13.38 14.20
C GLY A 65 5.03 14.70 13.42
N ALA A 66 4.09 14.93 12.50
CA ALA A 66 4.07 16.14 11.67
C ALA A 66 3.57 17.35 12.48
N SER A 67 4.16 18.53 12.24
CA SER A 67 3.76 19.76 12.93
C SER A 67 2.38 20.29 12.50
N ALA A 68 1.95 19.92 11.30
CA ALA A 68 0.67 20.31 10.71
C ALA A 68 0.20 19.27 9.69
N PRO A 69 -1.11 19.24 9.34
CA PRO A 69 -1.65 18.28 8.38
C PRO A 69 -0.97 18.31 7.00
N ASN A 70 -0.51 19.48 6.55
CA ASN A 70 0.20 19.63 5.28
C ASN A 70 1.70 19.23 5.35
N MET A 71 2.23 18.93 6.53
CA MET A 71 3.62 18.52 6.76
C MET A 71 3.80 17.00 6.92
N THR A 72 2.71 16.22 6.84
CA THR A 72 2.80 14.76 6.77
C THR A 72 3.58 14.31 5.54
N TYR A 73 4.23 13.15 5.58
CA TYR A 73 4.96 12.65 4.41
C TYR A 73 4.01 12.43 3.22
N VAL A 74 2.74 12.07 3.47
CA VAL A 74 1.73 11.88 2.42
C VAL A 74 1.43 13.20 1.72
N SER A 75 1.23 14.29 2.47
CA SER A 75 1.02 15.61 1.88
C SER A 75 2.27 16.14 1.18
N GLN A 76 3.46 15.85 1.72
CA GLN A 76 4.74 16.18 1.07
C GLN A 76 4.94 15.38 -0.22
N LEU A 77 4.58 14.10 -0.23
CA LEU A 77 4.62 13.21 -1.40
C LEU A 77 3.69 13.71 -2.50
N SER A 78 2.47 14.14 -2.16
CA SER A 78 1.55 14.76 -3.12
C SER A 78 2.18 15.96 -3.83
N ARG A 79 2.90 16.82 -3.09
CA ARG A 79 3.60 17.97 -3.69
C ARG A 79 4.79 17.55 -4.54
N ALA A 80 5.55 16.55 -4.10
CA ALA A 80 6.73 16.05 -4.82
C ALA A 80 6.34 15.37 -6.15
N LEU A 81 5.22 14.64 -6.18
CA LEU A 81 4.71 13.99 -7.38
C LEU A 81 4.01 14.97 -8.34
N GLY A 82 3.34 16.00 -7.81
CA GLY A 82 2.70 17.05 -8.60
C GLY A 82 1.32 16.68 -9.16
N ALA A 83 0.82 17.52 -10.09
CA ALA A 83 -0.58 17.54 -10.50
C ALA A 83 -1.08 16.28 -11.24
N GLY A 84 -0.18 15.42 -11.72
CA GLY A 84 -0.54 14.16 -12.37
C GLY A 84 -0.94 13.04 -11.41
N PHE A 85 -0.84 13.27 -10.09
CA PHE A 85 -1.05 12.23 -9.09
C PHE A 85 -2.09 12.66 -8.05
N ASN A 86 -3.01 11.76 -7.74
CA ASN A 86 -3.90 11.86 -6.60
C ASN A 86 -3.38 10.97 -5.46
N VAL A 87 -2.76 11.57 -4.45
CA VAL A 87 -2.14 10.86 -3.34
C VAL A 87 -3.05 10.89 -2.12
N THR A 88 -3.43 9.71 -1.62
CA THR A 88 -4.26 9.57 -0.42
C THR A 88 -3.58 8.70 0.63
N GLY A 89 -3.56 9.17 1.87
CA GLY A 89 -3.07 8.43 3.03
C GLY A 89 -4.18 7.61 3.67
N TYR A 90 -3.93 6.33 3.87
CA TYR A 90 -4.79 5.37 4.56
C TYR A 90 -4.11 4.90 5.85
N GLY A 91 -3.51 5.84 6.59
CA GLY A 91 -2.84 5.55 7.85
C GLY A 91 -3.83 5.31 8.99
N VAL A 92 -3.58 4.29 9.82
CA VAL A 92 -4.34 4.06 11.06
C VAL A 92 -3.38 3.88 12.22
N SER A 93 -3.47 4.76 13.22
CA SER A 93 -2.55 4.72 14.35
C SER A 93 -2.54 3.37 15.08
N SER A 94 -1.35 2.94 15.50
CA SER A 94 -1.08 1.71 16.25
C SER A 94 -1.32 0.39 15.52
N THR A 95 -1.68 0.39 14.23
CA THR A 95 -2.02 -0.86 13.54
C THR A 95 -0.81 -1.65 13.05
N THR A 96 -1.00 -2.96 12.95
CA THR A 96 0.01 -3.96 12.56
C THR A 96 -0.25 -4.56 11.19
N MET A 97 0.80 -5.10 10.56
CA MET A 97 0.67 -6.04 9.43
C MET A 97 0.15 -7.40 9.89
N LEU A 98 0.44 -7.83 11.12
CA LEU A 98 -0.10 -9.06 11.69
C LEU A 98 -1.65 -9.06 11.69
N LYS A 99 -2.26 -10.14 11.21
CA LYS A 99 -3.73 -10.32 11.20
C LYS A 99 -4.33 -10.46 12.60
N HIS A 100 -3.53 -10.88 13.57
CA HIS A 100 -3.90 -10.94 14.99
C HIS A 100 -2.98 -10.07 15.86
N GLY A 101 -2.47 -8.98 15.29
CA GLY A 101 -1.69 -8.02 16.07
C GLY A 101 -2.53 -7.33 17.13
N LEU A 102 -1.92 -7.11 18.27
CA LEU A 102 -2.52 -6.53 19.46
C LEU A 102 -2.23 -5.04 19.56
N CYS A 103 -3.20 -4.30 20.09
CA CYS A 103 -2.94 -2.92 20.50
C CYS A 103 -2.07 -2.92 21.76
N SER A 104 -1.30 -1.85 21.96
CA SER A 104 -0.62 -1.58 23.22
C SER A 104 -1.33 -0.40 23.87
N LYS A 105 -1.71 -0.55 25.15
CA LYS A 105 -2.27 0.54 25.96
C LYS A 105 -1.19 1.29 26.72
N ASP A 106 -0.11 0.59 27.05
CA ASP A 106 1.11 1.13 27.64
C ASP A 106 2.29 0.18 27.34
N THR A 107 3.45 0.44 27.94
CA THR A 107 4.68 -0.33 27.73
C THR A 107 4.58 -1.79 28.21
N THR A 108 3.58 -2.14 29.02
CA THR A 108 3.42 -3.45 29.67
C THR A 108 2.16 -4.20 29.25
N HIS A 109 1.13 -3.52 28.73
CA HIS A 109 -0.16 -4.11 28.40
C HIS A 109 -0.43 -4.07 26.90
N CYS A 110 -0.64 -5.26 26.33
CA CYS A 110 -1.17 -5.42 24.99
C CYS A 110 -2.47 -6.20 24.99
N GLU A 111 -3.52 -5.58 24.48
CA GLU A 111 -4.86 -6.14 24.40
C GLU A 111 -5.66 -5.47 23.29
N GLY A 112 -6.75 -6.13 22.86
CA GLY A 112 -7.53 -5.67 21.72
C GLY A 112 -6.81 -5.91 20.39
N LEU A 113 -7.57 -5.94 19.30
CA LEU A 113 -7.04 -6.21 17.97
C LEU A 113 -6.68 -4.90 17.27
N CYS A 114 -5.40 -4.76 16.91
CA CYS A 114 -4.87 -3.65 16.11
C CYS A 114 -4.39 -4.11 14.72
N ALA A 115 -4.95 -5.20 14.19
CA ALA A 115 -4.68 -5.63 12.83
C ALA A 115 -5.20 -4.60 11.81
N TYR A 116 -4.32 -4.09 10.93
CA TYR A 116 -4.71 -3.12 9.89
C TYR A 116 -5.81 -3.66 8.95
N TRP A 117 -5.82 -4.98 8.74
CA TRP A 117 -6.82 -5.74 7.97
C TRP A 117 -8.27 -5.46 8.35
N ASN A 118 -8.53 -5.15 9.61
CA ASN A 118 -9.88 -4.97 10.13
C ASN A 118 -10.33 -3.50 10.11
N THR A 119 -9.52 -2.61 9.53
CA THR A 119 -9.80 -1.18 9.50
C THR A 119 -10.68 -0.80 8.31
N THR A 120 -11.43 0.29 8.46
CA THR A 120 -12.13 0.93 7.34
C THR A 120 -11.14 1.50 6.31
N ALA A 121 -9.92 1.86 6.73
CA ALA A 121 -8.86 2.31 5.82
C ALA A 121 -8.45 1.21 4.84
N TYR A 122 -8.27 -0.03 5.31
CA TYR A 122 -8.00 -1.19 4.44
C TYR A 122 -9.09 -1.37 3.37
N GLN A 123 -10.36 -1.27 3.76
CA GLN A 123 -11.48 -1.35 2.82
C GLN A 123 -11.48 -0.19 1.80
N ARG A 124 -11.12 1.02 2.25
CA ARG A 124 -11.06 2.21 1.38
C ARG A 124 -9.92 2.16 0.37
N VAL A 125 -8.77 1.56 0.70
CA VAL A 125 -7.68 1.31 -0.26
C VAL A 125 -8.16 0.43 -1.42
N ILE A 126 -8.94 -0.61 -1.11
CA ILE A 126 -9.51 -1.50 -2.15
C ILE A 126 -10.53 -0.73 -3.00
N ALA A 127 -11.40 0.05 -2.34
CA ALA A 127 -12.42 0.84 -3.01
C ALA A 127 -11.86 1.97 -3.89
N SER A 128 -10.66 2.48 -3.58
CA SER A 128 -10.06 3.58 -4.34
C SER A 128 -9.46 3.17 -5.69
N GLN A 129 -9.44 1.87 -6.02
CA GLN A 129 -8.91 1.35 -7.29
C GLN A 129 -7.56 1.97 -7.67
N PRO A 130 -6.53 1.86 -6.80
CA PRO A 130 -5.28 2.57 -6.99
C PRO A 130 -4.49 2.06 -8.20
N ASP A 131 -3.68 2.94 -8.78
CA ASP A 131 -2.65 2.59 -9.75
C ASP A 131 -1.32 2.25 -9.04
N VAL A 132 -1.08 2.87 -7.87
CA VAL A 132 0.11 2.65 -7.05
C VAL A 132 -0.31 2.48 -5.60
N ILE A 133 0.27 1.50 -4.92
CA ILE A 133 0.14 1.33 -3.47
C ILE A 133 1.53 1.34 -2.87
N THR A 134 1.71 2.07 -1.76
CA THR A 134 2.88 1.93 -0.90
C THR A 134 2.46 1.32 0.43
N ILE A 135 3.21 0.36 0.96
CA ILE A 135 2.91 -0.30 2.24
C ILE A 135 4.05 -0.02 3.22
N MET A 136 3.75 0.76 4.25
CA MET A 136 4.66 1.06 5.36
C MET A 136 3.99 0.61 6.68
N LEU A 137 4.03 -0.70 6.93
CA LEU A 137 3.60 -1.35 8.16
C LEU A 137 4.75 -2.21 8.69
N GLY A 138 4.79 -2.43 10.00
CA GLY A 138 5.84 -3.20 10.67
C GLY A 138 6.31 -2.59 11.99
N THR A 139 6.19 -1.27 12.14
CA THR A 139 6.58 -0.55 13.36
C THR A 139 5.87 -1.09 14.59
N ASN A 140 4.54 -1.28 14.52
CA ASN A 140 3.74 -1.81 15.63
C ASN A 140 3.86 -3.33 15.79
N ASP A 141 4.23 -4.05 14.74
CA ASP A 141 4.52 -5.49 14.79
C ASP A 141 5.76 -5.75 15.65
N ALA A 142 6.73 -4.81 15.65
CA ALA A 142 7.95 -4.86 16.45
C ALA A 142 7.72 -4.69 17.97
N LYS A 143 6.49 -4.43 18.43
CA LYS A 143 6.15 -4.40 19.87
C LYS A 143 6.39 -5.76 20.50
N GLY A 144 6.93 -5.77 21.72
CA GLY A 144 7.33 -7.00 22.41
C GLY A 144 6.23 -8.09 22.45
N CYS A 145 5.01 -7.68 22.78
CA CYS A 145 3.85 -8.56 22.84
C CYS A 145 3.39 -9.09 21.46
N ASN A 146 3.63 -8.35 20.39
CA ASN A 146 3.27 -8.78 19.03
C ASN A 146 4.33 -9.71 18.47
N TRP A 147 5.60 -9.39 18.71
CA TRP A 147 6.71 -10.12 18.12
C TRP A 147 7.08 -11.41 18.86
N TRP A 148 6.93 -11.45 20.19
CA TRP A 148 7.28 -12.62 21.00
C TRP A 148 6.10 -13.21 21.78
N GLY A 149 4.90 -12.65 21.63
CA GLY A 149 3.73 -13.06 22.39
C GLY A 149 2.67 -13.79 21.55
N PRO A 150 1.78 -14.55 22.20
CA PRO A 150 0.58 -15.07 21.56
C PRO A 150 -0.35 -13.92 21.10
N PRO A 151 -1.19 -14.13 20.06
CA PRO A 151 -1.38 -15.39 19.33
C PRO A 151 -0.45 -15.57 18.11
N ASN A 152 0.45 -14.62 17.84
CA ASN A 152 1.20 -14.57 16.58
C ASN A 152 2.44 -15.49 16.53
N GLY A 153 2.78 -16.14 17.65
CA GLY A 153 3.96 -16.99 17.80
C GLY A 153 5.15 -16.25 18.40
N SER A 154 6.21 -16.99 18.74
CA SER A 154 7.42 -16.43 19.36
C SER A 154 8.68 -17.04 18.72
N PRO A 155 9.37 -16.33 17.81
CA PRO A 155 9.02 -15.01 17.27
C PRO A 155 7.93 -15.06 16.18
N SER A 156 7.19 -13.98 15.98
CA SER A 156 6.09 -13.85 15.02
C SER A 156 6.52 -13.60 13.57
N GLY A 157 7.82 -13.66 13.26
CA GLY A 157 8.36 -13.30 11.95
C GLY A 157 7.72 -14.07 10.78
N VAL A 158 7.39 -15.35 10.98
CA VAL A 158 6.66 -16.17 9.99
C VAL A 158 5.24 -15.65 9.77
N ALA A 159 4.53 -15.29 10.83
CA ALA A 159 3.17 -14.74 10.74
C ALA A 159 3.18 -13.35 10.09
N TYR A 160 4.17 -12.51 10.40
CA TYR A 160 4.38 -11.22 9.77
C TYR A 160 4.62 -11.38 8.27
N HIS A 161 5.56 -12.26 7.88
CA HIS A 161 5.86 -12.54 6.48
C HIS A 161 4.62 -13.02 5.72
N ALA A 162 3.92 -14.04 6.23
CA ALA A 162 2.74 -14.60 5.58
C ALA A 162 1.62 -13.56 5.41
N ALA A 163 1.37 -12.74 6.44
CA ALA A 163 0.41 -11.65 6.35
C ALA A 163 0.83 -10.62 5.28
N TYR A 164 2.10 -10.23 5.24
CA TYR A 164 2.60 -9.29 4.25
C TYR A 164 2.43 -9.84 2.82
N VAL A 165 2.81 -11.10 2.58
CA VAL A 165 2.59 -11.78 1.28
C VAL A 165 1.13 -11.72 0.86
N ASP A 166 0.21 -12.04 1.78
CA ASP A 166 -1.23 -12.00 1.51
C ASP A 166 -1.69 -10.59 1.13
N MET A 167 -1.22 -9.55 1.82
CA MET A 167 -1.65 -8.16 1.57
C MET A 167 -1.20 -7.72 0.18
N VAL A 168 0.05 -8.00 -0.17
CA VAL A 168 0.60 -7.67 -1.49
C VAL A 168 -0.16 -8.41 -2.59
N LYS A 169 -0.40 -9.72 -2.44
CA LYS A 169 -1.13 -10.51 -3.43
C LYS A 169 -2.58 -10.04 -3.60
N ILE A 170 -3.27 -9.70 -2.50
CA ILE A 170 -4.62 -9.13 -2.57
C ILE A 170 -4.61 -7.81 -3.34
N PHE A 171 -3.67 -6.92 -3.02
CA PHE A 171 -3.57 -5.64 -3.71
C PHE A 171 -3.21 -5.78 -5.19
N GLN A 172 -2.25 -6.64 -5.56
CA GLN A 172 -1.94 -6.95 -6.96
C GLN A 172 -3.12 -7.60 -7.71
N SER A 173 -4.01 -8.29 -6.99
CA SER A 173 -5.18 -8.93 -7.60
C SER A 173 -6.29 -7.95 -7.98
N LEU A 174 -6.27 -6.72 -7.43
CA LEU A 174 -7.30 -5.70 -7.68
C LEU A 174 -7.52 -5.45 -9.18
N PRO A 175 -8.73 -5.07 -9.60
CA PRO A 175 -9.04 -4.80 -11.01
C PRO A 175 -8.17 -3.69 -11.62
N SER A 176 -7.79 -2.67 -10.83
CA SER A 176 -6.89 -1.59 -11.25
C SER A 176 -5.43 -2.03 -11.46
N LYS A 177 -5.06 -3.25 -11.07
CA LYS A 177 -3.70 -3.82 -11.20
C LYS A 177 -2.61 -2.88 -10.67
N PRO A 178 -2.70 -2.46 -9.39
CA PRO A 178 -1.77 -1.50 -8.83
C PRO A 178 -0.34 -2.04 -8.82
N ARG A 179 0.60 -1.12 -8.99
CA ARG A 179 2.00 -1.36 -8.66
C ARG A 179 2.19 -1.21 -7.16
N VAL A 180 2.52 -2.31 -6.49
CA VAL A 180 2.64 -2.37 -5.02
C VAL A 180 4.10 -2.25 -4.60
N TYR A 181 4.45 -1.19 -3.90
CA TYR A 181 5.77 -0.96 -3.33
C TYR A 181 5.81 -1.29 -1.84
N LEU A 182 6.87 -1.97 -1.41
CA LEU A 182 7.13 -2.30 -0.01
C LEU A 182 8.03 -1.21 0.57
N VAL A 183 7.68 -0.63 1.71
CA VAL A 183 8.47 0.46 2.31
C VAL A 183 9.11 -0.02 3.60
N ILE A 184 10.44 -0.02 3.66
CA ILE A 184 11.18 -0.25 4.91
C ILE A 184 10.90 0.95 5.82
N PRO A 185 10.34 0.76 7.04
CA PRO A 185 9.97 1.88 7.89
C PRO A 185 11.16 2.75 8.34
N PRO A 186 10.92 3.97 8.84
CA PRO A 186 11.94 4.75 9.54
C PRO A 186 12.61 3.97 10.69
N PRO A 187 13.86 4.32 11.04
CA PRO A 187 14.54 3.70 12.17
C PRO A 187 13.78 3.89 13.49
N LEU A 188 13.92 2.94 14.41
CA LEU A 188 13.56 3.13 15.82
C LEU A 188 14.80 3.56 16.60
N VAL A 189 14.72 4.70 17.28
CA VAL A 189 15.78 5.24 18.14
C VAL A 189 15.24 5.51 19.54
N ASN A 190 16.12 5.83 20.50
CA ASN A 190 15.64 6.29 21.80
C ASN A 190 15.08 7.72 21.65
N PRO A 191 14.17 8.15 22.54
CA PRO A 191 13.62 9.49 22.46
C PRO A 191 14.74 10.54 22.50
N PRO A 192 14.81 11.51 21.56
CA PRO A 192 15.88 12.52 21.58
C PRO A 192 15.90 13.38 22.85
N THR A 193 14.75 13.52 23.52
CA THR A 193 14.64 14.25 24.80
C THR A 193 15.03 13.41 26.01
N HIS A 194 15.06 12.08 25.87
CA HIS A 194 15.41 11.12 26.92
C HIS A 194 16.24 9.97 26.29
N PRO A 195 17.49 10.24 25.87
CA PRO A 195 18.27 9.30 25.09
C PRO A 195 18.65 8.02 25.86
N ASP A 196 18.63 8.07 27.19
CA ASP A 196 18.88 6.93 28.06
C ASP A 196 17.64 6.04 28.28
N ASP A 197 16.44 6.53 27.94
CA ASP A 197 15.20 5.76 28.06
C ASP A 197 15.11 4.72 26.93
N PRO A 198 14.47 3.57 27.18
CA PRO A 198 14.20 2.60 26.12
C PRO A 198 13.31 3.21 25.02
N PRO A 199 13.27 2.59 23.83
CA PRO A 199 12.35 3.01 22.78
C PRO A 199 10.91 3.09 23.28
N VAL A 200 10.17 4.07 22.75
CA VAL A 200 8.75 4.24 23.08
C VAL A 200 7.94 3.00 22.74
N TRP A 201 6.82 2.83 23.46
CA TRP A 201 5.79 1.83 23.17
C TRP A 201 6.26 0.38 23.17
N ASN A 202 7.35 0.08 23.90
CA ASN A 202 7.91 -1.27 24.03
C ASN A 202 8.19 -1.94 22.67
N MET A 203 8.62 -1.13 21.70
CA MET A 203 9.04 -1.59 20.38
C MET A 203 10.49 -2.04 20.39
N SER A 204 10.79 -3.11 19.66
CA SER A 204 12.15 -3.65 19.56
C SER A 204 12.93 -3.01 18.42
N LYS A 205 14.06 -2.38 18.78
CA LYS A 205 15.08 -1.92 17.83
C LYS A 205 15.60 -3.06 16.95
N GLN A 206 15.85 -4.24 17.53
CA GLN A 206 16.33 -5.40 16.77
C GLN A 206 15.33 -5.78 15.67
N VAL A 207 14.04 -5.81 15.99
CA VAL A 207 13.02 -6.17 15.01
C VAL A 207 12.91 -5.10 13.93
N LEU A 208 12.75 -3.83 14.30
CA LEU A 208 12.47 -2.77 13.33
C LEU A 208 13.71 -2.35 12.53
N ASN A 209 14.90 -2.33 13.13
CA ASN A 209 16.11 -1.85 12.47
C ASN A 209 16.94 -2.97 11.81
N GLU A 210 16.75 -4.23 12.19
CA GLU A 210 17.58 -5.32 11.65
C GLU A 210 16.77 -6.40 10.94
N ILE A 211 15.64 -6.84 11.51
CA ILE A 211 14.88 -7.98 10.97
C ILE A 211 13.98 -7.54 9.81
N ILE A 212 13.09 -6.56 10.05
CA ILE A 212 12.13 -6.10 9.03
C ILE A 212 12.83 -5.60 7.76
N PRO A 213 13.91 -4.77 7.82
CA PRO A 213 14.62 -4.32 6.62
C PRO A 213 15.17 -5.46 5.76
N LYS A 214 15.61 -6.57 6.39
CA LYS A 214 16.10 -7.77 5.69
C LYS A 214 14.97 -8.65 5.16
N GLU A 215 13.75 -8.47 5.65
CA GLU A 215 12.60 -9.28 5.27
C GLU A 215 11.92 -8.77 3.99
N LEU A 216 11.83 -7.44 3.83
CA LEU A 216 11.17 -6.84 2.67
C LEU A 216 11.79 -7.22 1.30
N PRO A 217 13.12 -7.35 1.15
CA PRO A 217 13.71 -7.86 -0.08
C PRO A 217 13.31 -9.31 -0.41
N LYS A 218 13.06 -10.15 0.61
CA LYS A 218 12.57 -11.52 0.39
C LYS A 218 11.12 -11.50 -0.09
N LEU A 219 10.29 -10.66 0.54
CA LEU A 219 8.90 -10.43 0.14
C LEU A 219 8.81 -9.92 -1.30
N LEU A 220 9.72 -9.02 -1.71
CA LEU A 220 9.80 -8.55 -3.09
C LEU A 220 9.99 -9.71 -4.07
N VAL A 221 10.97 -10.58 -3.83
CA VAL A 221 11.26 -11.74 -4.68
C VAL A 221 10.07 -12.69 -4.74
N GLU A 222 9.43 -12.97 -3.61
CA GLU A 222 8.32 -13.93 -3.55
C GLU A 222 7.03 -13.41 -4.20
N THR A 223 6.74 -12.12 -4.03
CA THR A 223 5.47 -11.54 -4.48
C THR A 223 5.54 -10.88 -5.86
N GLY A 224 6.74 -10.61 -6.38
CA GLY A 224 6.91 -9.80 -7.57
C GLY A 224 6.38 -8.37 -7.39
N ALA A 225 6.49 -7.83 -6.18
CA ALA A 225 6.16 -6.43 -5.89
C ALA A 225 6.96 -5.48 -6.81
N ALA A 226 6.47 -4.25 -6.94
CA ALA A 226 7.07 -3.23 -7.80
C ALA A 226 8.48 -2.82 -7.37
N GLY A 227 8.79 -2.95 -6.08
CA GLY A 227 10.09 -2.63 -5.52
C GLY A 227 10.05 -2.48 -4.01
N VAL A 228 11.23 -2.39 -3.41
CA VAL A 228 11.43 -2.00 -2.01
C VAL A 228 11.96 -0.58 -1.97
N ILE A 229 11.30 0.28 -1.19
CA ILE A 229 11.70 1.66 -0.94
C ILE A 229 12.36 1.68 0.44
N ASP A 230 13.66 1.93 0.48
CA ASP A 230 14.45 1.93 1.70
C ASP A 230 14.49 3.31 2.35
N VAL A 231 13.42 3.64 3.08
CA VAL A 231 13.32 4.88 3.85
C VAL A 231 14.29 4.88 5.04
N TRP A 232 14.63 3.73 5.61
CA TRP A 232 15.59 3.62 6.70
C TRP A 232 16.95 4.18 6.28
N THR A 233 17.45 3.73 5.12
CA THR A 233 18.72 4.24 4.56
C THR A 233 18.60 5.69 4.12
N ALA A 234 17.47 6.08 3.51
CA ALA A 234 17.24 7.47 3.09
C ALA A 234 17.33 8.47 4.25
N LEU A 235 16.92 8.05 5.46
CA LEU A 235 17.01 8.83 6.69
C LEU A 235 18.40 8.81 7.36
N GLY A 236 19.39 8.16 6.74
CA GLY A 236 20.74 8.03 7.30
C GLY A 236 20.84 7.00 8.42
N GLY A 237 19.95 6.00 8.45
CA GLY A 237 19.90 5.00 9.51
C GLY A 237 19.62 5.61 10.89
N THR A 238 20.04 4.92 11.95
CA THR A 238 19.82 5.39 13.33
C THR A 238 20.46 6.75 13.60
N ASP A 239 21.68 6.97 13.12
CA ASP A 239 22.48 8.16 13.39
C ASP A 239 21.87 9.44 12.77
N GLY A 240 21.28 9.28 11.58
CA GLY A 240 20.52 10.35 10.94
C GLY A 240 19.18 10.60 11.65
N TYR A 241 18.52 9.55 12.12
CA TYR A 241 17.17 9.66 12.68
C TYR A 241 17.13 10.09 14.17
N GLU A 242 18.18 9.84 14.94
CA GLU A 242 18.29 10.25 16.35
C GLU A 242 18.45 11.76 16.54
N GLN A 243 18.75 12.50 15.46
CA GLN A 243 18.85 13.95 15.51
C GLN A 243 17.52 14.56 16.02
N PRO A 244 17.54 15.53 16.96
CA PRO A 244 16.33 16.08 17.56
C PRO A 244 15.31 16.68 16.58
N SER A 245 15.75 17.09 15.39
CA SER A 245 14.90 17.63 14.32
C SER A 245 14.18 16.54 13.51
N MET A 246 14.58 15.27 13.62
CA MET A 246 14.16 14.19 12.72
C MET A 246 13.00 13.37 13.28
N THR A 247 12.95 13.19 14.60
CA THR A 247 11.89 12.42 15.26
C THR A 247 11.31 13.16 16.47
N ALA A 248 10.01 12.93 16.73
CA ALA A 248 9.29 13.49 17.87
C ALA A 248 9.59 12.72 19.17
N ASP A 249 9.67 11.40 19.07
CA ASP A 249 9.70 10.50 20.23
C ASP A 249 10.61 9.27 20.01
N GLY A 250 11.45 9.30 18.97
CA GLY A 250 12.28 8.17 18.57
C GLY A 250 11.59 7.19 17.62
N CYS A 251 10.29 7.38 17.34
CA CYS A 251 9.50 6.58 16.41
C CYS A 251 8.89 7.44 15.30
N HIS A 252 8.19 8.51 15.65
CA HIS A 252 7.40 9.31 14.70
C HIS A 252 8.24 10.38 14.00
N PRO A 253 8.26 10.41 12.65
CA PRO A 253 9.03 11.39 11.88
C PRO A 253 8.49 12.81 12.06
N LYS A 254 9.38 13.77 12.28
CA LYS A 254 9.09 15.21 12.16
C LYS A 254 9.13 15.64 10.69
N ASP A 255 8.75 16.89 10.45
CA ASP A 255 8.66 17.49 9.12
C ASP A 255 9.89 17.26 8.22
N PRO A 256 11.15 17.38 8.67
CA PRO A 256 12.32 17.13 7.82
C PRO A 256 12.45 15.66 7.41
N ALA A 257 12.23 14.73 8.36
CA ALA A 257 12.23 13.31 8.07
C ALA A 257 11.05 12.92 7.16
N ALA A 258 9.87 13.50 7.37
CA ALA A 258 8.71 13.32 6.50
C ALA A 258 8.98 13.79 5.06
N ALA A 259 9.78 14.84 4.87
CA ALA A 259 10.22 15.30 3.55
C ALA A 259 11.10 14.25 2.84
N ILE A 260 12.05 13.65 3.58
CA ILE A 260 12.94 12.60 3.06
C ILE A 260 12.15 11.34 2.70
N ILE A 261 11.20 10.93 3.54
CA ILE A 261 10.28 9.82 3.26
C ILE A 261 9.51 10.07 1.97
N ALA A 262 8.92 11.26 1.84
CA ALA A 262 8.17 11.66 0.66
C ALA A 262 9.03 11.63 -0.61
N GLN A 263 10.25 12.15 -0.54
CA GLN A 263 11.17 12.19 -1.67
C GLN A 263 11.59 10.78 -2.11
N ALA A 264 11.97 9.90 -1.18
CA ALA A 264 12.35 8.53 -1.49
C ALA A 264 11.20 7.76 -2.18
N ILE A 265 9.96 7.97 -1.73
CA ILE A 265 8.78 7.38 -2.37
C ILE A 265 8.52 7.99 -3.75
N ALA A 266 8.60 9.32 -3.88
CA ALA A 266 8.38 10.01 -5.14
C ALA A 266 9.34 9.53 -6.23
N GLU A 267 10.63 9.43 -5.91
CA GLU A 267 11.67 8.95 -6.82
C GLU A 267 11.41 7.52 -7.29
N ALA A 268 11.02 6.62 -6.38
CA ALA A 268 10.71 5.24 -6.73
C ALA A 268 9.50 5.12 -7.67
N ILE A 269 8.47 5.96 -7.47
CA ILE A 269 7.27 6.01 -8.32
C ILE A 269 7.61 6.60 -9.68
N GLN A 270 8.30 7.75 -9.71
CA GLN A 270 8.64 8.47 -10.95
C GLN A 270 9.61 7.69 -11.82
N LYS A 271 10.61 7.02 -11.24
CA LYS A 271 11.58 6.20 -11.98
C LYS A 271 10.90 5.12 -12.80
N ASP A 272 9.86 4.49 -12.24
CA ASP A 272 9.15 3.45 -12.98
C ASP A 272 8.25 4.03 -14.09
N GLN A 273 7.59 5.17 -13.84
CA GLN A 273 6.80 5.83 -14.88
C GLN A 273 7.68 6.32 -16.05
N GLY A 274 8.89 6.82 -15.77
CA GLY A 274 9.88 7.22 -16.78
C GLY A 274 10.50 6.04 -17.54
N GLY A 275 10.40 4.81 -17.01
CA GLY A 275 10.80 3.59 -17.71
C GLY A 275 9.82 3.17 -18.81
N LYS A 276 8.60 3.70 -18.83
CA LYS A 276 7.55 3.35 -19.80
C LYS A 276 7.57 4.19 -21.09
N THR A 277 8.48 5.15 -21.24
CA THR A 277 8.58 5.99 -22.45
C THR A 277 9.62 5.53 -23.47
N ALA A 278 10.14 4.30 -23.36
CA ALA A 278 11.01 3.72 -24.38
C ALA A 278 10.68 2.23 -24.60
N ALA A 279 9.68 2.00 -25.45
CA ALA A 279 9.39 0.73 -26.14
C ALA A 279 9.34 -0.55 -25.28
N ASP A 280 8.12 -0.98 -24.96
CA ASP A 280 7.74 -2.40 -24.85
C ASP A 280 6.64 -2.70 -25.89
#